data_AF-A0AAN6TAI1-F1
#
_entry.id   AF-A0AAN6TAI1-F1
#
_cell.length_a   1.000
_cell.length_b   1.000
_cell.length_c   1.000
_cell.angle_alpha   90.00
_cell.angle_beta   90.00
_cell.angle_gamma   90.00
#
_symmetry.space_group_name_H-M   'P 1'
#
loop_
_entity.id
_entity.type
_entity.pdbx_description
1 polymer ?
#
loop_
_entity_poly.entity_id
_entity_poly.type
_entity_poly.pdbx_seq_one_letter_code
_entity_poly.pdbx_strand_id
1 'polypeptide(L)'
;MDVRAGGCAAALFHTVKTGFIETYNDPIVQWTPESASGHDSWMGLFLWLELLYLLPMALYGVYRLGVQRRGTSGADELLFLVYFAELAFTTLVCLFDSFYWDNSVYTSELKWSIRQLYAPWIIVPSIGVIDMATRILGRIRVADALLEARKSQ
;
A
#
# COMPACT_ATOMS: atom_id res chain seq x y z
N MET A 1 10.72 29.25 9.99
CA MET A 1 10.03 27.94 10.07
C MET A 1 8.56 28.23 10.21
N ASP A 2 7.81 28.04 9.12
CA ASP A 2 6.51 28.67 8.90
C ASP A 2 5.38 27.81 9.48
N VAL A 3 4.90 28.18 10.67
CA VAL A 3 3.86 27.49 11.43
C VAL A 3 2.50 27.50 10.69
N ARG A 4 2.31 28.40 9.71
CA ARG A 4 1.05 28.49 8.93
C ARG A 4 0.86 27.37 7.91
N ALA A 5 1.94 26.84 7.33
CA ALA A 5 1.84 25.75 6.35
C ALA A 5 1.39 24.43 6.99
N GLY A 6 1.84 24.16 8.23
CA GLY A 6 1.43 22.98 8.99
C GLY A 6 -0.06 22.97 9.37
N GLY A 7 -0.63 24.14 9.68
CA GLY A 7 -2.06 24.27 10.00
C GLY A 7 -2.99 24.01 8.81
N CYS A 8 -2.58 24.37 7.59
CA CYS A 8 -3.40 24.18 6.40
C CYS A 8 -3.44 22.71 5.94
N ALA A 9 -2.31 21.99 6.03
CA ALA A 9 -2.24 20.57 5.69
C ALA A 9 -3.01 19.70 6.70
N ALA A 10 -2.88 19.99 8.00
CA ALA A 10 -3.64 19.32 9.04
C ALA A 10 -5.16 19.57 8.91
N ALA A 11 -5.56 20.81 8.58
CA ALA A 11 -6.96 21.14 8.34
C ALA A 11 -7.52 20.41 7.11
N LEU A 12 -6.78 20.37 6.00
CA LEU A 12 -7.18 19.62 4.80
C LEU A 12 -7.34 18.13 5.09
N PHE A 13 -6.37 17.52 5.77
CA PHE A 13 -6.44 16.11 6.17
C PHE A 13 -7.68 15.84 7.03
N HIS A 14 -7.95 16.71 8.00
CA HIS A 14 -9.15 16.60 8.83
C HIS A 14 -10.43 16.67 7.98
N THR A 15 -10.55 17.65 7.07
CA THR A 15 -11.73 17.79 6.20
C THR A 15 -11.94 16.56 5.31
N VAL A 16 -10.87 16.05 4.68
CA VAL A 16 -10.95 14.85 3.84
C VAL A 16 -11.34 13.64 4.65
N LYS A 17 -10.74 13.45 5.83
CA LYS A 17 -11.06 12.36 6.76
C LYS A 17 -12.54 12.41 7.18
N THR A 18 -13.02 13.58 7.63
CA THR A 18 -14.41 13.76 8.05
C THR A 18 -15.38 13.47 6.90
N GLY A 19 -15.13 14.02 5.70
CA GLY A 19 -16.00 13.77 4.54
C GLY A 19 -16.03 12.29 4.12
N PHE A 20 -14.90 11.58 4.26
CA PHE A 20 -14.85 10.14 4.03
C PHE A 20 -15.68 9.36 5.06
N ILE A 21 -15.54 9.69 6.34
CA ILE A 21 -16.29 9.06 7.43
C ILE A 21 -17.80 9.32 7.26
N GLU A 22 -18.19 10.53 6.89
CA GLU A 22 -19.59 10.87 6.62
C GLU A 22 -20.18 10.05 5.46
N THR A 23 -19.36 9.74 4.45
CA THR A 23 -19.80 9.01 3.25
C THR A 23 -19.84 7.49 3.47
N TYR A 24 -18.82 6.93 4.12
CA TYR A 24 -18.59 5.48 4.18
C TYR A 24 -18.71 4.89 5.58
N ASN A 25 -18.72 5.71 6.63
CA ASN A 25 -18.72 5.26 8.02
C ASN A 25 -17.69 4.15 8.29
N ASP A 26 -16.51 4.20 7.66
CA ASP A 26 -15.53 3.11 7.70
C ASP A 26 -14.83 3.06 9.08
N PRO A 27 -14.94 1.96 9.86
CA PRO A 27 -14.30 1.84 11.16
C PRO A 27 -12.77 1.92 11.08
N ILE A 28 -12.17 1.42 9.99
CA ILE A 28 -10.72 1.45 9.77
C ILE A 28 -10.22 2.89 9.71
N VAL A 29 -10.97 3.78 9.04
CA VAL A 29 -10.61 5.21 8.92
C VAL A 29 -10.94 5.99 10.19
N GLN A 30 -11.93 5.55 10.96
CA GLN A 30 -12.28 6.11 12.26
C GLN A 30 -11.27 5.79 13.35
N TRP A 31 -10.34 4.87 13.11
CA TRP A 31 -9.34 4.44 14.07
C TRP A 31 -8.56 5.61 14.70
N THR A 32 -8.30 5.45 16.00
CA THR A 32 -7.44 6.29 16.83
C THR A 32 -6.60 5.41 17.76
N PRO A 33 -5.48 5.92 18.31
CA PRO A 33 -4.71 5.18 19.31
C PRO A 33 -5.54 4.77 20.54
N GLU A 34 -6.57 5.55 20.88
CA GLU A 34 -7.48 5.31 22.00
C GLU A 34 -8.46 4.17 21.71
N SER A 35 -8.86 3.97 20.44
CA SER A 35 -9.76 2.89 20.03
C SER A 35 -9.04 1.55 19.77
N ALA A 36 -7.71 1.53 19.83
CA ALA A 36 -6.88 0.37 19.44
C ALA A 36 -7.03 -0.87 20.35
N SER A 37 -7.59 -0.74 21.56
CA SER A 37 -7.73 -1.84 22.52
C SER A 37 -8.94 -2.75 22.27
N GLY A 38 -9.86 -2.38 21.36
CA GLY A 38 -11.09 -3.13 21.11
C GLY A 38 -11.22 -3.69 19.69
N HIS A 39 -10.81 -2.91 18.68
CA HIS A 39 -10.90 -3.23 17.25
C HIS A 39 -9.64 -2.65 16.55
N ASP A 40 -9.18 -3.29 15.47
CA ASP A 40 -8.07 -2.79 14.63
C ASP A 40 -6.72 -2.56 15.33
N SER A 41 -6.31 -3.44 16.24
CA SER A 41 -4.99 -3.34 16.93
C SER A 41 -3.79 -3.34 15.97
N TRP A 42 -3.98 -3.84 14.75
CA TRP A 42 -3.00 -3.87 13.65
C TRP A 42 -2.88 -2.53 12.90
N MET A 43 -3.87 -1.65 12.99
CA MET A 43 -3.92 -0.40 12.21
C MET A 43 -2.75 0.52 12.52
N GLY A 44 -2.38 0.65 13.79
CA GLY A 44 -1.26 1.47 14.20
C GLY A 44 0.05 1.07 13.53
N LEU A 45 0.30 -0.25 13.40
CA LEU A 45 1.46 -0.76 12.68
C LEU A 45 1.39 -0.41 11.18
N PHE A 46 0.24 -0.58 10.56
CA PHE A 46 0.09 -0.31 9.13
C PHE A 46 0.22 1.18 8.80
N LEU A 47 -0.22 2.08 9.68
CA LEU A 47 0.04 3.51 9.52
C LEU A 47 1.54 3.85 9.62
N TRP A 48 2.29 3.17 10.48
CA TRP A 48 3.74 3.32 10.55
C TRP A 48 4.42 2.78 9.29
N LEU A 49 4.01 1.61 8.79
CA LEU A 49 4.50 1.06 7.53
C LEU A 49 4.18 1.97 6.34
N GLU A 50 2.96 2.53 6.31
CA GLU A 50 2.55 3.50 5.30
C GLU A 50 3.45 4.73 5.31
N LEU A 51 3.64 5.33 6.49
CA LEU A 51 4.42 6.56 6.63
C LEU A 51 5.91 6.37 6.37
N LEU A 52 6.50 5.28 6.86
CA LEU A 52 7.95 5.07 6.86
C LEU A 52 8.44 4.33 5.60
N TYR A 53 7.57 3.58 4.93
CA TYR A 53 7.97 2.75 3.79
C TYR A 53 7.09 2.96 2.55
N LEU A 54 5.78 2.70 2.63
CA LEU A 54 4.92 2.73 1.43
C LEU A 54 4.88 4.13 0.80
N LEU A 55 4.67 5.18 1.58
CA LEU A 55 4.59 6.56 1.08
C LEU A 55 5.93 7.02 0.46
N PRO A 56 7.10 6.90 1.14
CA PRO A 56 8.39 7.19 0.52
C PRO A 56 8.64 6.39 -0.76
N MET A 57 8.27 5.11 -0.80
CA MET A 57 8.45 4.27 -1.99
C MET A 57 7.51 4.65 -3.13
N ALA A 58 6.28 5.05 -2.84
CA ALA A 58 5.36 5.56 -3.85
C ALA A 58 5.91 6.84 -4.50
N LEU A 59 6.42 7.77 -3.68
CA LEU A 59 7.07 9.00 -4.17
C LEU A 59 8.32 8.69 -5.01
N TYR A 60 9.16 7.75 -4.54
CA TYR A 60 10.31 7.29 -5.30
C TYR A 60 9.91 6.65 -6.63
N GLY A 61 8.86 5.82 -6.65
CA GLY A 61 8.31 5.20 -7.86
C GLY A 61 7.83 6.22 -8.87
N VAL A 62 7.06 7.23 -8.44
CA VAL A 62 6.62 8.33 -9.30
C VAL A 62 7.82 9.11 -9.86
N TYR A 63 8.81 9.40 -9.03
CA TYR A 63 10.03 10.08 -9.49
C TYR A 63 10.81 9.24 -10.51
N ARG A 64 11.04 7.96 -10.22
CA ARG A 64 11.86 7.07 -11.03
C ARG A 64 11.20 6.72 -12.37
N LEU A 65 9.93 6.33 -12.33
CA LEU A 65 9.19 5.84 -13.49
C LEU A 65 8.50 6.98 -14.25
N GLY A 66 7.94 7.97 -13.55
CA GLY A 66 7.18 9.06 -14.15
C GLY A 66 8.05 10.23 -14.59
N VAL A 67 8.94 10.70 -13.71
CA VAL A 67 9.78 11.89 -13.95
C VAL A 67 11.06 11.54 -14.71
N GLN A 68 11.87 10.62 -14.18
CA GLN A 68 13.11 10.21 -14.83
C GLN A 68 12.86 9.36 -16.08
N ARG A 69 11.74 8.63 -16.14
CA ARG A 69 11.38 7.70 -17.22
C ARG A 69 12.50 6.73 -17.60
N ARG A 70 13.31 6.36 -16.61
CA ARG A 70 14.40 5.39 -16.78
C ARG A 70 13.86 4.00 -16.51
N GLY A 71 14.43 3.00 -17.19
CA GLY A 71 14.17 1.60 -16.88
C GLY A 71 14.53 1.26 -15.44
N THR A 72 14.04 0.12 -14.96
CA THR A 72 14.32 -0.37 -13.62
C THR A 72 15.69 -1.05 -13.57
N SER A 73 16.44 -0.84 -12.48
CA SER A 73 17.57 -1.68 -12.11
C SER A 73 17.11 -2.88 -11.29
N GLY A 74 17.96 -3.89 -11.08
CA GLY A 74 17.61 -5.03 -10.22
C GLY A 74 17.31 -4.62 -8.77
N ALA A 75 17.96 -3.58 -8.26
CA ALA A 75 17.65 -3.02 -6.94
C ALA A 75 16.29 -2.32 -6.91
N ASP A 76 15.96 -1.55 -7.96
CA ASP A 76 14.64 -0.93 -8.10
C ASP A 76 13.53 -1.99 -8.13
N GLU A 77 13.74 -3.07 -8.90
CA GLU A 77 12.78 -4.17 -9.02
C GLU A 77 12.54 -4.88 -7.67
N LEU A 78 13.59 -5.11 -6.89
CA LEU A 78 13.45 -5.73 -5.56
C LEU A 78 12.69 -4.82 -4.59
N LEU A 79 13.00 -3.51 -4.59
CA LEU A 79 12.27 -2.54 -3.75
C LEU A 79 10.79 -2.48 -4.14
N PHE A 80 10.48 -2.38 -5.43
CA PHE A 80 9.11 -2.36 -5.90
C PHE A 80 8.37 -3.68 -5.65
N LEU A 81 9.06 -4.82 -5.70
CA LEU A 81 8.48 -6.11 -5.33
C LEU A 81 7.98 -6.10 -3.88
N VAL A 82 8.83 -5.67 -2.94
CA VAL A 82 8.45 -5.59 -1.52
C VAL A 82 7.35 -4.56 -1.32
N TYR A 83 7.45 -3.38 -1.94
CA TYR A 83 6.43 -2.34 -1.91
C TYR A 83 5.05 -2.86 -2.34
N PHE A 84 4.96 -3.48 -3.52
CA PHE A 84 3.68 -3.97 -4.03
C PHE A 84 3.13 -5.14 -3.20
N ALA A 85 4.00 -6.02 -2.69
CA ALA A 85 3.58 -7.13 -1.85
C ALA A 85 3.00 -6.62 -0.51
N GLU A 86 3.67 -5.66 0.11
CA GLU A 86 3.23 -5.06 1.35
C GLU A 86 1.92 -4.28 1.18
N LEU A 87 1.81 -3.47 0.12
CA LEU A 87 0.59 -2.73 -0.20
C LEU A 87 -0.61 -3.67 -0.43
N ALA A 88 -0.39 -4.77 -1.17
CA ALA A 88 -1.42 -5.78 -1.36
C ALA A 88 -1.82 -6.45 -0.03
N PHE A 89 -0.83 -6.76 0.81
CA PHE A 89 -1.05 -7.47 2.07
C PHE A 89 -1.79 -6.63 3.10
N THR A 90 -1.38 -5.38 3.34
CA THR A 90 -2.06 -4.49 4.29
C THR A 90 -3.50 -4.23 3.84
N THR A 91 -3.72 -3.99 2.54
CA THR A 91 -5.06 -3.83 1.97
C THR A 91 -5.89 -5.11 2.10
N LEU A 92 -5.29 -6.29 1.90
CA LEU A 92 -5.99 -7.57 2.05
C LEU A 92 -6.47 -7.76 3.49
N VAL A 93 -5.68 -7.37 4.48
CA VAL A 93 -6.09 -7.41 5.89
C VAL A 93 -7.28 -6.48 6.12
N CYS A 94 -7.26 -5.24 5.62
CA CYS A 94 -8.41 -4.33 5.69
C CYS A 94 -9.66 -4.91 5.02
N LEU A 95 -9.49 -5.51 3.84
CA LEU A 95 -10.60 -6.14 3.12
C LEU A 95 -11.16 -7.34 3.89
N PHE A 96 -10.29 -8.16 4.45
CA PHE A 96 -10.67 -9.35 5.23
C PHE A 96 -11.42 -8.95 6.51
N ASP A 97 -10.97 -7.90 7.19
CA ASP A 97 -11.63 -7.36 8.38
C ASP A 97 -13.09 -6.93 8.08
N SER A 98 -13.34 -6.35 6.90
CA SER A 98 -14.69 -5.93 6.48
C SER A 98 -15.75 -7.04 6.43
N PHE A 99 -15.34 -8.31 6.38
CA PHE A 99 -16.26 -9.45 6.45
C PHE A 99 -16.81 -9.68 7.86
N TYR A 100 -16.10 -9.24 8.90
CA TYR A 100 -16.44 -9.49 10.31
C TYR A 100 -17.16 -8.33 10.98
N TRP A 101 -17.32 -7.20 10.29
CA TRP A 101 -18.08 -6.05 10.79
C TRP A 101 -19.51 -6.44 11.17
N ASP A 102 -20.07 -5.84 12.21
CA ASP A 102 -21.44 -6.14 12.64
C ASP A 102 -22.46 -5.65 11.59
N ASN A 103 -23.40 -6.53 11.20
CA ASN A 103 -24.49 -6.18 10.28
C ASN A 103 -25.52 -5.22 10.91
N SER A 104 -25.57 -5.13 12.25
CA SER A 104 -26.46 -4.21 12.95
C SER A 104 -26.02 -2.74 12.82
N VAL A 105 -24.72 -2.53 12.63
CA VAL A 105 -24.09 -1.20 12.47
C VAL A 105 -23.79 -0.90 11.00
N TYR A 106 -23.36 -1.92 10.23
CA TYR A 106 -22.93 -1.76 8.84
C TYR A 106 -23.79 -2.59 7.89
N THR A 107 -24.55 -1.93 7.03
CA THR A 107 -25.44 -2.62 6.07
C THR A 107 -24.64 -3.41 5.03
N SER A 108 -25.27 -4.42 4.44
CA SER A 108 -24.66 -5.26 3.39
C SER A 108 -24.23 -4.44 2.17
N GLU A 109 -25.01 -3.43 1.81
CA GLU A 109 -24.74 -2.52 0.70
C GLU A 109 -23.50 -1.68 0.97
N LEU A 110 -23.38 -1.12 2.19
CA LEU A 110 -22.22 -0.31 2.59
C LEU A 110 -20.93 -1.13 2.57
N LYS A 111 -20.98 -2.34 3.14
CA LYS A 111 -19.84 -3.29 3.10
C LYS A 111 -19.44 -3.61 1.67
N TRP A 112 -20.41 -3.78 0.77
CA TRP A 112 -20.12 -4.05 -0.64
C TRP A 112 -19.44 -2.85 -1.32
N SER A 113 -19.93 -1.63 -1.11
CA SER A 113 -19.29 -0.41 -1.62
C SER A 113 -17.85 -0.24 -1.14
N ILE A 114 -17.58 -0.53 0.14
CA ILE A 114 -16.22 -0.46 0.71
C ILE A 114 -15.31 -1.53 0.10
N ARG A 115 -15.80 -2.77 -0.06
CA ARG A 115 -15.02 -3.84 -0.71
C ARG A 115 -14.67 -3.48 -2.16
N GLN A 116 -15.58 -2.83 -2.88
CA GLN A 116 -15.30 -2.33 -4.24
C GLN A 116 -14.23 -1.23 -4.24
N LEU A 117 -14.20 -0.38 -3.22
CA LEU A 117 -13.17 0.65 -3.07
C LEU A 117 -11.79 0.04 -2.81
N TYR A 118 -11.69 -1.01 -1.98
CA TYR A 118 -10.42 -1.67 -1.65
C TYR A 118 -9.93 -2.65 -2.73
N ALA A 119 -10.81 -3.28 -3.52
CA ALA A 119 -10.42 -4.32 -4.47
C ALA A 119 -9.33 -3.90 -5.49
N PRO A 120 -9.37 -2.69 -6.11
CA PRO A 120 -8.29 -2.24 -6.99
C PRO A 120 -6.92 -2.19 -6.32
N TRP A 121 -6.89 -1.87 -5.02
CA TRP A 121 -5.68 -1.77 -4.21
C TRP A 121 -5.10 -3.13 -3.82
N ILE A 122 -5.77 -4.24 -4.15
CA ILE A 122 -5.18 -5.59 -4.10
C ILE A 122 -4.78 -6.03 -5.50
N ILE A 123 -5.66 -5.81 -6.49
CA ILE A 123 -5.47 -6.29 -7.86
C ILE A 123 -4.24 -5.63 -8.50
N VAL A 124 -4.15 -4.29 -8.47
CA VAL A 124 -3.07 -3.56 -9.12
C VAL A 124 -1.71 -3.89 -8.48
N PRO A 125 -1.56 -3.87 -7.15
CA PRO A 125 -0.29 -4.24 -6.53
C PRO A 125 0.06 -5.72 -6.75
N SER A 126 -0.91 -6.65 -6.77
CA SER A 126 -0.64 -8.06 -7.09
C SER A 126 -0.05 -8.24 -8.49
N ILE A 127 -0.54 -7.47 -9.47
CA ILE A 127 0.06 -7.45 -10.82
C ILE A 127 1.49 -6.89 -10.76
N GLY A 128 1.72 -5.83 -9.98
CA GLY A 128 3.04 -5.26 -9.74
C GLY A 128 4.04 -6.26 -9.15
N VAL A 129 3.60 -7.08 -8.18
CA VAL A 129 4.41 -8.19 -7.62
C VAL A 129 4.84 -9.15 -8.73
N ILE A 130 3.90 -9.56 -9.59
CA ILE A 130 4.20 -10.50 -10.68
C ILE A 130 5.17 -9.87 -11.70
N ASP A 131 4.96 -8.63 -12.12
CA ASP A 131 5.87 -7.92 -13.04
C ASP A 131 7.28 -7.83 -12.46
N MET A 132 7.43 -7.40 -11.20
CA MET A 132 8.76 -7.29 -10.58
C MET A 132 9.43 -8.66 -10.39
N ALA A 133 8.69 -9.67 -9.93
CA ALA A 133 9.21 -11.01 -9.74
C ALA A 133 9.71 -11.63 -11.06
N THR A 134 8.95 -11.48 -12.14
CA THR A 134 9.34 -12.01 -13.46
C THR A 134 10.60 -11.33 -14.02
N ARG A 135 10.75 -10.02 -13.83
CA ARG A 135 11.98 -9.29 -14.23
C ARG A 135 13.21 -9.74 -13.44
N ILE A 136 13.08 -9.87 -12.13
CA ILE A 136 14.16 -10.34 -11.25
C ILE A 136 14.59 -11.76 -11.67
N LEU A 137 13.64 -12.68 -11.87
CA LEU A 137 13.95 -14.03 -12.34
C LEU A 137 14.64 -14.03 -13.69
N GLY A 138 14.25 -13.12 -14.61
CA GLY A 138 14.94 -12.91 -15.88
C GLY A 138 16.42 -12.54 -15.70
N ARG A 139 16.72 -11.63 -14.76
CA ARG A 139 18.10 -11.21 -14.46
C ARG A 139 18.92 -12.33 -13.83
N ILE A 140 18.33 -13.08 -12.89
CA ILE A 140 18.98 -14.22 -12.23
C ILE A 140 19.39 -15.27 -13.29
N ARG A 141 18.49 -15.62 -14.21
CA ARG A 141 18.78 -16.58 -15.29
C ARG A 141 19.98 -16.15 -16.15
N VAL A 142 20.07 -14.86 -16.48
CA VAL A 142 21.21 -14.32 -17.25
C VAL A 142 22.50 -14.39 -16.43
N ALA A 143 22.45 -14.05 -15.14
CA ALA A 143 23.61 -14.14 -14.25
C ALA A 143 24.11 -15.58 -14.10
N ASP A 144 23.21 -16.56 -13.90
CA ASP A 144 23.55 -17.97 -13.78
C ASP A 144 24.24 -18.49 -15.05
N ALA A 145 23.70 -18.16 -16.23
CA ALA A 145 24.31 -18.57 -17.51
C ALA A 145 25.74 -18.02 -17.70
N LEU A 146 25.98 -16.77 -17.28
CA LEU A 146 27.32 -16.16 -17.33
C LEU A 146 28.29 -16.80 -16.34
N LEU A 147 27.80 -17.20 -15.16
CA LEU A 147 28.60 -17.90 -14.15
C LEU A 147 29.01 -19.29 -14.65
N GLU A 148 28.10 -20.05 -15.26
CA GLU A 148 28.41 -21.36 -15.84
C GLU A 148 29.41 -21.26 -17.00
N ALA A 149 29.26 -20.28 -17.88
CA ALA A 149 30.22 -20.04 -18.96
C ALA A 149 31.64 -19.77 -18.43
N ARG A 150 31.78 -19.01 -17.33
CA ARG A 150 33.08 -18.76 -16.68
C ARG A 150 33.69 -19.98 -16.02
N LYS A 151 32.88 -20.91 -15.50
CA LYS A 151 33.38 -22.17 -14.92
C LYS A 151 33.89 -23.14 -15.99
N SER A 152 33.37 -23.04 -17.20
CA SER A 152 33.77 -23.90 -18.33
C SER A 152 35.03 -23.43 -19.07
N GLN A 153 35.61 -22.30 -18.68
CA GLN A 153 36.79 -21.67 -19.28
C GLN A 153 38.02 -21.82 -18.39
#